data_AF-A0A7X7URU2-F1
#
_entry.id   AF-A0A7X7URU2-F1
#
_cell.length_a   1.000
_cell.length_b   1.000
_cell.length_c   1.000
_cell.angle_alpha   90.00
_cell.angle_beta   90.00
_cell.angle_gamma   90.00
#
_symmetry.space_group_name_H-M   'P 1'
#
loop_
_entity.id
_entity.type
_entity.pdbx_description
1 polymer ?
#
loop_
_entity_poly.entity_id
_entity_poly.type
_entity_poly.pdbx_seq_one_letter_code
_entity_poly.pdbx_strand_id
1 'polypeptide(L)'
;MEYVINFLLRTYDLEKIDLPDAKQEEKRLGETYKFQLESLLTLVKKIGFKSIYILVDRPDETEKTGNDPSSTYKLIQPLMRDLELLGLPGYGFKFFLWDQIEPFFRTDARPDRVPQYELKWNRKSLKEVLSKRLLSFSKGKISTFDEITEEPCGIDDHLCLMANGSPRNLIRLCERILAIQGDRDSGAQKVSMAAIDQATVAHSEQLCIENYGETTIKELQRVGRELFTTNFVANDILKISANGARNKITGWANLGVVAQLGTVIVPPATRPTHLCGVIDPCAVRLIHRAVPFGKFLKDRWLTCEHCTTDNLMNIDLYPEGEDPICRQCGRKLL
;
A
#
# COMPACT_ATOMS: atom_id res chain seq x y z
N MET A 1 -35.74 38.89 9.38
CA MET A 1 -34.86 37.90 10.04
C MET A 1 -33.51 38.03 9.36
N GLU A 2 -32.50 38.56 10.03
CA GLU A 2 -31.20 38.80 9.39
C GLU A 2 -30.54 37.44 9.08
N TYR A 3 -30.24 37.16 7.82
CA TYR A 3 -29.68 35.86 7.41
C TYR A 3 -28.33 35.62 8.09
N VAL A 4 -28.10 34.42 8.63
CA VAL A 4 -26.87 34.01 9.35
C VAL A 4 -25.58 34.33 8.57
N ILE A 5 -25.64 34.25 7.24
CA ILE A 5 -24.55 34.63 6.33
C ILE A 5 -24.18 36.12 6.46
N ASN A 6 -25.15 37.02 6.54
CA ASN A 6 -24.88 38.46 6.67
C ASN A 6 -24.38 38.83 8.08
N PHE A 7 -24.67 38.01 9.08
CA PHE A 7 -24.07 38.11 10.42
C PHE A 7 -22.59 37.66 10.41
N LEU A 8 -22.29 36.53 9.74
CA LEU A 8 -20.92 36.04 9.57
C LEU A 8 -20.05 37.02 8.76
N LEU A 9 -20.54 37.55 7.64
CA LEU A 9 -19.82 38.51 6.82
C LEU A 9 -19.43 39.78 7.60
N ARG A 10 -20.35 40.28 8.44
CA ARG A 10 -20.08 41.40 9.36
C ARG A 10 -18.99 41.09 10.39
N THR A 11 -18.91 39.84 10.84
CA THR A 11 -17.92 39.41 11.84
C THR A 11 -16.49 39.39 11.24
N TYR A 12 -16.38 39.28 9.92
CA TYR A 12 -15.11 39.30 9.18
C TYR A 12 -14.87 40.60 8.39
N ASP A 13 -15.62 41.67 8.71
CA ASP A 13 -15.49 43.00 8.08
C ASP A 13 -15.70 42.99 6.55
N LEU A 14 -16.51 42.05 6.06
CA LEU A 14 -16.86 41.91 4.64
C LEU A 14 -18.20 42.58 4.35
N GLU A 15 -18.31 43.15 3.14
CA GLU A 15 -19.53 43.83 2.70
C GLU A 15 -20.75 42.91 2.72
N LYS A 16 -21.88 43.50 3.13
CA LYS A 16 -23.15 42.80 3.24
C LYS A 16 -23.65 42.45 1.83
N ILE A 17 -24.08 41.21 1.65
CA ILE A 17 -24.57 40.76 0.35
C ILE A 17 -26.09 40.69 0.42
N ASP A 18 -26.76 41.30 -0.55
CA ASP A 18 -28.20 41.19 -0.68
C ASP A 18 -28.52 39.80 -1.25
N LEU A 19 -29.09 38.94 -0.40
CA LEU A 19 -29.47 37.58 -0.80
C LEU A 19 -30.85 37.63 -1.44
N PRO A 20 -31.06 37.01 -2.63
CA PRO A 20 -32.36 36.98 -3.29
C PRO A 20 -33.43 36.32 -2.41
N ASP A 21 -34.70 36.66 -2.67
CA ASP A 21 -35.85 36.25 -1.86
C ASP A 21 -36.02 34.73 -1.84
N ALA A 22 -35.78 34.11 -0.67
CA ALA A 22 -35.66 32.67 -0.49
C ALA A 22 -36.89 31.88 -0.98
N LYS A 23 -38.09 32.49 -1.01
CA LYS A 23 -39.32 31.85 -1.49
C LYS A 23 -39.41 31.70 -3.02
N GLN A 24 -38.74 32.57 -3.79
CA GLN A 24 -38.63 32.41 -5.25
C GLN A 24 -37.50 31.46 -5.63
N GLU A 25 -36.43 31.41 -4.83
CA GLU A 25 -35.36 30.44 -5.01
C GLU A 25 -35.70 29.03 -4.49
N GLU A 26 -36.57 28.83 -3.49
CA GLU A 26 -37.02 27.48 -3.08
C GLU A 26 -37.68 26.70 -4.23
N LYS A 27 -38.39 27.40 -5.14
CA LYS A 27 -38.94 26.81 -6.37
C LYS A 27 -37.87 26.50 -7.44
N ARG A 28 -36.75 27.26 -7.44
CA ARG A 28 -35.60 27.07 -8.34
C ARG A 28 -34.53 26.13 -7.78
N LEU A 29 -34.46 25.95 -6.46
CA LEU A 29 -33.65 24.93 -5.78
C LEU A 29 -34.25 23.53 -6.00
N GLY A 30 -35.49 23.44 -6.49
CA GLY A 30 -36.04 22.24 -7.11
C GLY A 30 -35.56 21.97 -8.55
N GLU A 31 -34.72 22.85 -9.13
CA GLU A 31 -34.06 22.60 -10.42
C GLU A 31 -32.90 21.60 -10.29
N THR A 32 -32.36 21.19 -11.43
CA THR A 32 -31.29 20.18 -11.52
C THR A 32 -30.06 20.60 -10.70
N TYR A 33 -29.35 19.62 -10.14
CA TYR A 33 -28.11 19.82 -9.36
C TYR A 33 -27.07 20.67 -10.10
N LYS A 34 -27.07 20.65 -11.44
CA LYS A 34 -26.21 21.48 -12.29
C LYS A 34 -26.45 22.97 -12.08
N PHE A 35 -27.71 23.41 -12.05
CA PHE A 35 -28.05 24.82 -11.81
C PHE A 35 -27.60 25.28 -10.42
N GLN A 36 -27.75 24.42 -9.42
CA GLN A 36 -27.28 24.69 -8.06
C GLN A 36 -25.76 24.87 -8.01
N LEU A 37 -25.01 24.02 -8.72
CA LEU A 37 -23.55 24.12 -8.81
C LEU A 37 -23.09 25.35 -9.60
N GLU A 38 -23.76 25.72 -10.70
CA GLU A 38 -23.45 26.94 -11.46
C GLU A 38 -23.72 28.21 -10.63
N SER A 39 -24.81 28.19 -9.86
CA SER A 39 -25.16 29.26 -8.92
C SER A 39 -24.11 29.39 -7.81
N LEU A 40 -23.69 28.27 -7.23
CA LEU A 40 -22.62 28.25 -6.23
C LEU A 40 -21.30 28.80 -6.79
N LEU A 41 -20.91 28.40 -7.99
CA LEU A 41 -19.71 28.94 -8.64
C LEU A 41 -19.80 30.44 -8.87
N THR A 42 -20.97 30.94 -9.27
CA THR A 42 -21.21 32.37 -9.48
C THR A 42 -21.02 33.14 -8.17
N LEU A 43 -21.55 32.62 -7.06
CA LEU A 43 -21.37 33.21 -5.73
C LEU A 43 -19.88 33.19 -5.31
N VAL A 44 -19.21 32.06 -5.46
CA VAL A 44 -17.79 31.89 -5.10
C VAL A 44 -16.89 32.83 -5.92
N LYS A 45 -17.21 33.06 -7.19
CA LYS A 45 -16.51 34.05 -8.04
C LYS A 45 -16.72 35.49 -7.59
N LYS A 46 -17.91 35.86 -7.13
CA LYS A 46 -18.17 37.19 -6.54
C LYS A 46 -17.34 37.44 -5.28
N ILE A 47 -17.02 36.39 -4.53
CA ILE A 47 -16.18 36.46 -3.32
C ILE A 47 -14.68 36.48 -3.67
N GLY A 48 -14.31 36.38 -4.96
CA GLY A 48 -12.93 36.53 -5.44
C GLY A 48 -12.18 35.21 -5.72
N PHE A 49 -12.83 34.06 -5.54
CA PHE A 49 -12.25 32.76 -5.89
C PHE A 49 -12.45 32.45 -7.38
N LYS A 50 -11.53 31.69 -7.98
CA LYS A 50 -11.59 31.37 -9.43
C LYS A 50 -12.39 30.11 -9.74
N SER A 51 -12.34 29.12 -8.85
CA SER A 51 -12.87 27.78 -9.05
C SER A 51 -13.12 27.08 -7.73
N ILE A 52 -13.90 26.00 -7.78
CA ILE A 52 -14.21 25.13 -6.63
C ILE A 52 -13.51 23.78 -6.84
N TYR A 53 -12.76 23.33 -5.84
CA TYR A 53 -12.14 22.00 -5.85
C TYR A 53 -12.88 21.08 -4.89
N ILE A 54 -13.29 19.92 -5.38
CA ILE A 54 -13.95 18.87 -4.61
C ILE A 54 -12.96 17.72 -4.48
N LEU A 55 -12.53 17.47 -3.25
CA LEU A 55 -11.61 16.40 -2.89
C LEU A 55 -12.40 15.31 -2.18
N VAL A 56 -12.41 14.11 -2.75
CA VAL A 56 -13.05 12.94 -2.15
C VAL A 56 -11.95 12.01 -1.67
N ASP A 57 -11.79 11.90 -0.35
CA ASP A 57 -10.79 11.04 0.28
C ASP A 57 -11.48 10.00 1.17
N ARG A 58 -10.93 8.78 1.20
CA ARG A 58 -11.37 7.65 2.03
C ARG A 58 -12.89 7.37 2.03
N PRO A 59 -13.55 7.23 0.86
CA PRO A 59 -14.96 6.86 0.84
C PRO A 59 -15.24 5.45 1.42
N ASP A 60 -14.21 4.63 1.60
CA ASP A 60 -14.23 3.30 2.22
C ASP A 60 -14.35 3.31 3.75
N GLU A 61 -13.96 4.40 4.42
CA GLU A 61 -13.96 4.51 5.89
C GLU A 61 -15.31 4.98 6.48
N THR A 62 -16.38 5.04 5.68
CA THR A 62 -17.70 5.47 6.17
C THR A 62 -18.48 4.31 6.79
N GLU A 63 -19.37 4.61 7.74
CA GLU A 63 -20.29 3.60 8.33
C GLU A 63 -21.11 2.86 7.27
N LYS A 64 -21.41 3.51 6.14
CA LYS A 64 -22.22 2.95 5.05
C LYS A 64 -21.43 2.01 4.13
N THR A 65 -20.10 2.09 4.14
CA THR A 65 -19.24 1.38 3.19
C THR A 65 -18.43 0.29 3.89
N GLY A 66 -18.03 0.47 5.14
CA GLY A 66 -17.46 -0.59 5.99
C GLY A 66 -16.26 -1.31 5.37
N ASN A 67 -15.41 -0.61 4.63
CA ASN A 67 -14.31 -1.19 3.84
C ASN A 67 -14.74 -2.27 2.84
N ASP A 68 -15.97 -2.23 2.33
CA ASP A 68 -16.43 -3.10 1.23
C ASP A 68 -16.26 -2.37 -0.12
N PRO A 69 -15.43 -2.88 -1.05
CA PRO A 69 -15.18 -2.23 -2.34
C PRO A 69 -16.43 -1.96 -3.17
N SER A 70 -17.42 -2.88 -3.14
CA SER A 70 -18.66 -2.72 -3.89
C SER A 70 -19.51 -1.58 -3.34
N SER A 71 -19.66 -1.52 -2.02
CA SER A 71 -20.41 -0.49 -1.31
C SER A 71 -19.74 0.87 -1.44
N THR A 72 -18.42 0.93 -1.34
CA THR A 72 -17.64 2.15 -1.60
C THR A 72 -17.84 2.66 -3.02
N TYR A 73 -17.79 1.78 -4.02
CA TYR A 73 -18.05 2.20 -5.40
C TYR A 73 -19.47 2.73 -5.56
N LYS A 74 -20.48 2.02 -5.04
CA LYS A 74 -21.89 2.47 -5.10
C LYS A 74 -22.10 3.86 -4.52
N LEU A 75 -21.37 4.22 -3.45
CA LEU A 75 -21.44 5.55 -2.85
C LEU A 75 -20.96 6.64 -3.80
N ILE A 76 -19.85 6.43 -4.50
CA ILE A 76 -19.22 7.44 -5.38
C ILE A 76 -19.68 7.34 -6.84
N GLN A 77 -20.33 6.24 -7.22
CA GLN A 77 -20.77 5.92 -8.58
C GLN A 77 -21.54 7.08 -9.26
N PRO A 78 -22.49 7.78 -8.61
CA PRO A 78 -23.22 8.87 -9.24
C PRO A 78 -22.30 10.01 -9.70
N LEU A 79 -21.23 10.30 -8.94
CA LEU A 79 -20.25 11.34 -9.28
C LEU A 79 -19.30 10.87 -10.39
N MET A 80 -18.88 9.60 -10.35
CA MET A 80 -17.91 9.06 -11.29
C MET A 80 -18.45 8.85 -12.71
N ARG A 81 -19.77 8.62 -12.84
CA ARG A 81 -20.43 8.41 -14.14
C ARG A 81 -20.84 9.71 -14.83
N ASP A 82 -21.06 10.76 -14.06
CA ASP A 82 -21.58 12.01 -14.58
C ASP A 82 -20.45 12.85 -15.21
N LEU A 83 -20.19 12.62 -16.49
CA LEU A 83 -19.18 13.36 -17.24
C LEU A 83 -19.54 14.85 -17.42
N GLU A 84 -20.83 15.22 -17.36
CA GLU A 84 -21.22 16.63 -17.41
C GLU A 84 -20.84 17.33 -16.11
N LEU A 85 -21.05 16.66 -14.97
CA LEU A 85 -20.62 17.14 -13.67
C LEU A 85 -19.10 17.26 -13.58
N LEU A 86 -18.38 16.19 -13.96
CA LEU A 86 -16.91 16.17 -13.92
C LEU A 86 -16.27 17.18 -14.89
N GLY A 87 -16.98 17.52 -15.97
CA GLY A 87 -16.57 18.53 -16.95
C GLY A 87 -17.09 19.94 -16.68
N LEU A 88 -17.78 20.19 -15.55
CA LEU A 88 -18.42 21.47 -15.28
C LEU A 88 -17.37 22.60 -15.17
N PRO A 89 -17.46 23.68 -15.97
CA PRO A 89 -16.47 24.74 -15.95
C PRO A 89 -16.35 25.40 -14.58
N GLY A 90 -15.12 25.59 -14.10
CA GLY A 90 -14.85 26.19 -12.79
C GLY A 90 -14.92 25.20 -11.62
N TYR A 91 -15.13 23.92 -11.88
CA TYR A 91 -15.00 22.85 -10.91
C TYR A 91 -13.78 21.97 -11.21
N GLY A 92 -13.16 21.45 -10.15
CA GLY A 92 -12.11 20.43 -10.23
C GLY A 92 -12.43 19.29 -9.26
N PHE A 93 -12.51 18.07 -9.76
CA PHE A 93 -12.74 16.88 -8.94
C PHE A 93 -11.47 16.07 -8.82
N LYS A 94 -11.13 15.64 -7.61
CA LYS A 94 -10.04 14.69 -7.36
C LYS A 94 -10.48 13.64 -6.35
N PHE A 95 -10.39 12.39 -6.78
CA PHE A 95 -10.76 11.22 -5.99
C PHE A 95 -9.49 10.50 -5.54
N PHE A 96 -9.36 10.28 -4.24
CA PHE A 96 -8.32 9.46 -3.63
C PHE A 96 -8.96 8.14 -3.26
N LEU A 97 -8.82 7.17 -4.17
CA LEU A 97 -9.46 5.86 -4.08
C LEU A 97 -8.40 4.79 -3.91
N TRP A 98 -8.70 3.78 -3.09
CA TRP A 98 -7.90 2.56 -3.07
C TRP A 98 -8.10 1.73 -4.34
N ASP A 99 -7.16 0.83 -4.61
CA ASP A 99 -7.08 -0.02 -5.80
C ASP A 99 -8.25 -1.01 -5.91
N GLN A 100 -8.81 -1.47 -4.79
CA GLN A 100 -9.91 -2.44 -4.78
C GLN A 100 -11.20 -1.97 -5.48
N ILE A 101 -11.37 -0.66 -5.70
CA ILE A 101 -12.51 -0.09 -6.45
C ILE A 101 -12.33 -0.25 -7.97
N GLU A 102 -11.10 -0.41 -8.45
CA GLU A 102 -10.77 -0.39 -9.88
C GLU A 102 -11.63 -1.34 -10.73
N PRO A 103 -11.90 -2.61 -10.34
CA PRO A 103 -12.73 -3.51 -11.14
C PRO A 103 -14.16 -2.98 -11.37
N PHE A 104 -14.74 -2.33 -10.35
CA PHE A 104 -16.08 -1.76 -10.43
C PHE A 104 -16.08 -0.52 -11.31
N PHE A 105 -15.10 0.36 -11.12
CA PHE A 105 -14.95 1.55 -11.94
C PHE A 105 -14.73 1.22 -13.43
N ARG A 106 -13.85 0.26 -13.75
CA ARG A 106 -13.57 -0.14 -15.14
C ARG A 106 -14.79 -0.69 -15.88
N THR A 107 -15.70 -1.33 -15.15
CA THR A 107 -16.90 -1.93 -15.73
C THR A 107 -17.98 -0.89 -16.03
N ASP A 108 -18.10 0.13 -15.20
CA ASP A 108 -19.27 1.03 -15.20
C ASP A 108 -18.97 2.49 -15.60
N ALA A 109 -17.74 2.97 -15.37
CA ALA A 109 -17.32 4.32 -15.75
C ALA A 109 -16.60 4.33 -17.11
N ARG A 110 -16.29 5.54 -17.61
CA ARG A 110 -15.52 5.78 -18.83
C ARG A 110 -14.06 6.13 -18.49
N PRO A 111 -13.19 5.15 -18.22
CA PRO A 111 -11.78 5.38 -17.88
C PRO A 111 -11.02 6.13 -19.00
N ASP A 112 -11.51 6.08 -20.24
CA ASP A 112 -10.98 6.85 -21.37
C ASP A 112 -11.20 8.37 -21.22
N ARG A 113 -12.15 8.80 -20.38
CA ARG A 113 -12.54 10.20 -20.20
C ARG A 113 -12.22 10.77 -18.82
N VAL A 114 -12.01 9.92 -17.83
CA VAL A 114 -11.60 10.31 -16.49
C VAL A 114 -10.20 9.76 -16.24
N PRO A 115 -9.15 10.60 -16.28
CA PRO A 115 -7.78 10.15 -16.09
C PRO A 115 -7.58 9.45 -14.76
N GLN A 116 -6.87 8.32 -14.80
CA GLN A 116 -6.48 7.57 -13.62
C GLN A 116 -4.98 7.64 -13.45
N TYR A 117 -4.54 7.82 -12.21
CA TYR A 117 -3.13 7.84 -11.84
C TYR A 117 -2.91 6.84 -10.72
N GLU A 118 -2.07 5.85 -10.98
CA GLU A 118 -1.67 4.87 -10.01
C GLU A 118 -0.41 5.37 -9.28
N LEU A 119 -0.43 5.37 -7.94
CA LEU A 119 0.71 5.76 -7.13
C LEU A 119 1.50 4.52 -6.71
N LYS A 120 2.64 4.27 -7.37
CA LYS A 120 3.57 3.19 -7.02
C LYS A 120 4.83 3.75 -6.40
N TRP A 121 5.18 3.24 -5.20
CA TRP A 121 6.45 3.56 -4.54
C TRP A 121 7.45 2.43 -4.76
N ASN A 122 8.52 2.73 -5.47
CA ASN A 122 9.67 1.83 -5.58
C ASN A 122 10.70 2.15 -4.48
N ARG A 123 11.71 1.28 -4.30
CA ARG A 123 12.76 1.45 -3.29
C ARG A 123 13.46 2.80 -3.37
N LYS A 124 13.77 3.29 -4.59
CA LYS A 124 14.42 4.59 -4.78
C LYS A 124 13.57 5.74 -4.24
N SER A 125 12.28 5.79 -4.60
CA SER A 125 11.37 6.83 -4.11
C SER A 125 11.13 6.73 -2.61
N LEU A 126 11.10 5.51 -2.04
CA LEU A 126 11.03 5.32 -0.58
C LEU A 126 12.26 5.85 0.14
N LYS A 127 13.46 5.63 -0.43
CA LYS A 127 14.72 6.15 0.11
C LYS A 127 14.73 7.68 0.09
N GLU A 128 14.18 8.30 -0.96
CA GLU A 128 13.99 9.76 -1.01
C GLU A 128 13.02 10.27 0.06
N VAL A 129 11.93 9.53 0.34
CA VAL A 129 11.00 9.87 1.43
C VAL A 129 11.70 9.81 2.78
N LEU A 130 12.47 8.75 3.03
CA LEU A 130 13.25 8.58 4.26
C LEU A 130 14.24 9.72 4.45
N SER A 131 15.03 10.01 3.41
CA SER A 131 16.03 11.07 3.44
C SER A 131 15.42 12.44 3.70
N LYS A 132 14.34 12.81 3.00
CA LYS A 132 13.64 14.09 3.22
C LYS A 132 13.12 14.24 4.64
N ARG A 133 12.60 13.15 5.23
CA ARG A 133 12.15 13.17 6.63
C ARG A 133 13.32 13.37 7.58
N LEU A 134 14.39 12.59 7.44
CA LEU A 134 15.56 12.70 8.30
C LEU A 134 16.19 14.09 8.23
N LEU A 135 16.34 14.65 7.02
CA LEU A 135 16.83 16.02 6.84
C LEU A 135 15.92 17.04 7.52
N SER A 136 14.61 16.90 7.38
CA SER A 136 13.65 17.81 8.02
C SER A 136 13.76 17.79 9.55
N PHE A 137 13.79 16.62 10.17
CA PHE A 137 13.84 16.48 11.63
C PHE A 137 15.24 16.78 12.22
N SER A 138 16.30 16.58 11.45
CA SER A 138 17.68 16.84 11.87
C SER A 138 18.17 18.26 11.56
N LYS A 139 17.32 19.13 10.99
CA LYS A 139 17.71 20.46 10.48
C LYS A 139 18.85 20.38 9.45
N GLY A 140 18.76 19.40 8.55
CA GLY A 140 19.69 19.19 7.43
C GLY A 140 20.97 18.44 7.78
N LYS A 141 21.07 17.82 8.96
CA LYS A 141 22.31 17.18 9.43
C LYS A 141 22.42 15.69 9.11
N ILE A 142 21.29 14.98 9.10
CA ILE A 142 21.21 13.54 8.90
C ILE A 142 20.39 13.30 7.65
N SER A 143 20.96 12.60 6.68
CA SER A 143 20.36 12.39 5.36
C SER A 143 19.95 10.94 5.08
N THR A 144 20.47 10.01 5.88
CA THR A 144 20.24 8.56 5.78
C THR A 144 20.02 7.96 7.16
N PHE A 145 19.32 6.83 7.24
CA PHE A 145 19.14 6.12 8.51
C PHE A 145 20.44 5.41 8.92
N ASP A 146 21.24 4.99 7.94
CA ASP A 146 22.56 4.40 8.14
C ASP A 146 23.49 5.28 9.01
N GLU A 147 23.43 6.61 8.85
CA GLU A 147 24.20 7.59 9.65
C GLU A 147 23.91 7.53 11.16
N ILE A 148 22.74 7.02 11.58
CA ILE A 148 22.38 6.88 13.00
C ILE A 148 22.53 5.45 13.50
N THR A 149 23.09 4.53 12.72
CA THR A 149 23.43 3.18 13.15
C THR A 149 24.82 3.11 13.79
N GLU A 150 25.02 2.09 14.63
CA GLU A 150 26.33 1.73 15.19
C GLU A 150 27.28 1.22 14.11
N GLU A 151 26.76 0.43 13.17
CA GLU A 151 27.50 -0.24 12.10
C GLU A 151 26.85 0.09 10.74
N PRO A 152 27.27 1.17 10.06
CA PRO A 152 26.76 1.54 8.75
C PRO A 152 26.94 0.41 7.73
N CYS A 153 25.84 0.01 7.09
CA CYS A 153 25.81 -1.11 6.15
C CYS A 153 24.88 -0.87 4.95
N GLY A 154 24.50 0.38 4.69
CA GLY A 154 23.50 0.72 3.68
C GLY A 154 22.09 0.29 4.09
N ILE A 155 21.75 0.39 5.39
CA ILE A 155 20.50 -0.14 5.94
C ILE A 155 19.24 0.44 5.29
N ASP A 156 19.30 1.66 4.76
CA ASP A 156 18.18 2.34 4.11
C ASP A 156 17.51 1.50 3.03
N ASP A 157 18.30 0.80 2.19
CA ASP A 157 17.75 -0.04 1.13
C ASP A 157 17.04 -1.28 1.70
N HIS A 158 17.54 -1.83 2.81
CA HIS A 158 16.89 -2.90 3.56
C HIS A 158 15.57 -2.45 4.20
N LEU A 159 15.54 -1.25 4.79
CA LEU A 159 14.31 -0.69 5.35
C LEU A 159 13.26 -0.42 4.26
N CYS A 160 13.69 0.07 3.10
CA CYS A 160 12.81 0.28 1.94
C CYS A 160 12.25 -1.03 1.38
N LEU A 161 13.04 -2.11 1.39
CA LEU A 161 12.56 -3.46 1.05
C LEU A 161 11.48 -3.92 2.03
N MET A 162 11.75 -3.81 3.34
CA MET A 162 10.81 -4.24 4.39
C MET A 162 9.56 -3.37 4.48
N ALA A 163 9.60 -2.13 3.98
CA ALA A 163 8.42 -1.27 3.88
C ALA A 163 7.39 -1.75 2.83
N ASN A 164 7.77 -2.73 1.99
CA ASN A 164 6.94 -3.34 0.96
C ASN A 164 6.12 -2.33 0.14
N GLY A 165 6.79 -1.33 -0.44
CA GLY A 165 6.14 -0.33 -1.31
C GLY A 165 5.26 0.69 -0.58
N SER A 166 5.32 0.78 0.75
CA SER A 166 4.51 1.72 1.54
C SER A 166 5.35 2.72 2.32
N PRO A 167 5.28 4.03 2.01
CA PRO A 167 5.90 5.08 2.82
C PRO A 167 5.44 5.06 4.27
N ARG A 168 4.17 4.71 4.53
CA ARG A 168 3.64 4.60 5.88
C ARG A 168 4.33 3.48 6.65
N ASN A 169 4.50 2.31 6.03
CA ASN A 169 5.18 1.18 6.65
C ASN A 169 6.65 1.47 6.90
N LEU A 170 7.32 2.20 5.99
CA LEU A 170 8.70 2.66 6.21
C LEU A 170 8.83 3.48 7.48
N ILE A 171 7.92 4.46 7.70
CA ILE A 171 7.96 5.29 8.90
C ILE A 171 7.60 4.49 10.15
N ARG A 172 6.59 3.62 10.09
CA ARG A 172 6.25 2.70 11.20
C ARG A 172 7.43 1.81 11.58
N LEU A 173 8.19 1.31 10.60
CA LEU A 173 9.38 0.50 10.83
C LEU A 173 10.49 1.33 11.50
N CYS A 174 10.81 2.51 10.98
CA CYS A 174 11.80 3.40 11.59
C CYS A 174 11.43 3.80 13.03
N GLU A 175 10.16 4.15 13.26
CA GLU A 175 9.64 4.45 14.60
C GLU A 175 9.80 3.25 15.55
N ARG A 176 9.46 2.05 15.09
CA ARG A 176 9.63 0.81 15.86
C ARG A 176 11.10 0.55 16.21
N ILE A 177 12.02 0.78 15.27
CA ILE A 177 13.47 0.63 15.50
C ILE A 177 13.92 1.58 16.61
N LEU A 178 13.54 2.85 16.54
CA LEU A 178 13.91 3.86 17.54
C LEU A 178 13.30 3.54 18.91
N ALA A 179 12.04 3.12 18.95
CA ALA A 179 11.37 2.72 20.20
C ALA A 179 12.08 1.53 20.86
N ILE A 180 12.36 0.46 20.10
CA ILE A 180 13.09 -0.71 20.62
C ILE A 180 14.50 -0.34 21.07
N GLN A 181 15.20 0.55 20.36
CA GLN A 181 16.51 1.04 20.80
C GLN A 181 16.40 1.81 22.11
N GLY A 182 15.42 2.69 22.26
CA GLY A 182 15.18 3.46 23.49
C GLY A 182 14.84 2.57 24.69
N ASP A 183 14.06 1.51 24.48
CA ASP A 183 13.73 0.53 25.52
C ASP A 183 14.94 -0.31 25.95
N ARG A 184 15.86 -0.59 25.01
CA ARG A 184 17.09 -1.34 25.28
C ARG A 184 18.12 -0.51 26.02
N ASP A 185 18.33 0.72 25.55
CA ASP A 185 19.24 1.67 26.15
C ASP A 185 18.79 3.10 25.81
N SER A 186 18.15 3.75 26.78
CA SER A 186 17.69 5.13 26.64
C SER A 186 18.82 6.16 26.50
N GLY A 187 20.06 5.79 26.85
CA GLY A 187 21.24 6.64 26.70
C GLY A 187 21.94 6.50 25.34
N ALA A 188 21.57 5.50 24.55
CA ALA A 188 22.21 5.20 23.27
C ALA A 188 22.07 6.36 22.28
N GLN A 189 23.18 6.74 21.66
CA GLN A 189 23.23 7.77 20.62
C GLN A 189 23.12 7.19 19.20
N LYS A 190 23.20 5.86 19.09
CA LYS A 190 23.18 5.10 17.85
C LYS A 190 22.23 3.92 17.96
N VAL A 191 21.74 3.47 16.82
CA VAL A 191 20.86 2.31 16.69
C VAL A 191 21.69 1.06 16.48
N SER A 192 21.50 0.08 17.36
CA SER A 192 22.14 -1.23 17.27
C SER A 192 21.50 -2.12 16.20
N MET A 193 22.31 -2.99 15.60
CA MET A 193 21.80 -4.00 14.65
C MET A 193 20.82 -4.97 15.29
N ALA A 194 20.97 -5.22 16.59
CA ALA A 194 20.03 -6.06 17.31
C ALA A 194 18.66 -5.38 17.50
N ALA A 195 18.59 -4.04 17.62
CA ALA A 195 17.32 -3.31 17.68
C ALA A 195 16.62 -3.35 16.32
N ILE A 196 17.38 -3.19 15.24
CA ILE A 196 16.89 -3.33 13.86
C ILE A 196 16.34 -4.73 13.62
N ASP A 197 17.09 -5.77 13.99
CA ASP A 197 16.68 -7.16 13.83
C ASP A 197 15.33 -7.44 14.53
N GLN A 198 15.21 -7.07 15.80
CA GLN A 198 13.97 -7.22 16.56
C GLN A 198 12.81 -6.41 15.94
N ALA A 199 13.07 -5.17 15.52
CA ALA A 199 12.07 -4.31 14.92
C ALA A 199 11.54 -4.88 13.59
N THR A 200 12.40 -5.43 12.75
CA THR A 200 11.98 -6.02 11.46
C THR A 200 11.05 -7.20 11.67
N VAL A 201 11.29 -8.05 12.68
CA VAL A 201 10.40 -9.16 13.04
C VAL A 201 9.06 -8.63 13.56
N ALA A 202 9.09 -7.73 14.55
CA ALA A 202 7.88 -7.20 15.17
C ALA A 202 7.02 -6.38 14.20
N HIS A 203 7.65 -5.63 13.30
CA HIS A 203 6.97 -4.91 12.22
C HIS A 203 6.33 -5.87 11.22
N SER A 204 7.08 -6.89 10.81
CA SER A 204 6.58 -7.88 9.87
C SER A 204 5.39 -8.65 10.44
N GLU A 205 5.45 -9.03 11.72
CA GLU A 205 4.35 -9.74 12.40
C GLU A 205 3.07 -8.91 12.41
N GLN A 206 3.18 -7.65 12.84
CA GLN A 206 2.06 -6.73 12.85
C GLN A 206 1.46 -6.55 11.45
N LEU A 207 2.29 -6.22 10.45
CA LEU A 207 1.82 -5.97 9.08
C LEU A 207 1.19 -7.22 8.45
N CYS A 208 1.81 -8.39 8.64
CA CYS A 208 1.31 -9.63 8.09
C CYS A 208 -0.01 -10.08 8.74
N ILE A 209 -0.19 -9.86 10.05
CA ILE A 209 -1.47 -10.13 10.72
C ILE A 209 -2.56 -9.16 10.22
N GLU A 210 -2.24 -7.87 10.10
CA GLU A 210 -3.13 -6.84 9.55
C GLU A 210 -3.61 -7.19 8.13
N ASN A 211 -2.71 -7.65 7.26
CA ASN A 211 -3.01 -7.90 5.85
C ASN A 211 -3.60 -9.29 5.57
N TYR A 212 -3.14 -10.32 6.28
CA TYR A 212 -3.37 -11.72 5.90
C TYR A 212 -4.03 -12.57 7.00
N GLY A 213 -4.13 -12.05 8.22
CA GLY A 213 -4.66 -12.75 9.37
C GLY A 213 -3.69 -13.74 10.00
N GLU A 214 -3.82 -13.94 11.32
CA GLU A 214 -2.89 -14.76 12.13
C GLU A 214 -2.80 -16.22 11.67
N THR A 215 -3.92 -16.82 11.27
CA THR A 215 -3.97 -18.21 10.79
C THR A 215 -3.06 -18.42 9.58
N THR A 216 -3.15 -17.53 8.58
CA THR A 216 -2.34 -17.60 7.37
C THR A 216 -0.86 -17.53 7.69
N ILE A 217 -0.46 -16.64 8.60
CA ILE A 217 0.94 -16.45 8.97
C ILE A 217 1.50 -17.66 9.71
N LYS A 218 0.74 -18.24 10.64
CA LYS A 218 1.13 -19.48 11.32
C LYS A 218 1.30 -20.64 10.34
N GLU A 219 0.44 -20.74 9.33
CA GLU A 219 0.57 -21.75 8.28
C GLU A 219 1.84 -21.55 7.44
N LEU A 220 2.13 -20.33 6.99
CA LEU A 220 3.35 -20.02 6.24
C LEU A 220 4.62 -20.25 7.07
N GLN A 221 4.62 -19.89 8.35
CA GLN A 221 5.72 -20.20 9.27
C GLN A 221 5.90 -21.72 9.46
N ARG A 222 4.81 -22.50 9.47
CA ARG A 222 4.86 -23.97 9.53
C ARG A 222 5.44 -24.57 8.25
N VAL A 223 5.22 -23.96 7.08
CA VAL A 223 5.90 -24.37 5.83
C VAL A 223 7.42 -24.19 5.97
N GLY A 224 7.87 -23.16 6.69
CA GLY A 224 9.26 -23.01 7.11
C GLY A 224 10.23 -22.59 5.99
N ARG A 225 9.72 -22.35 4.78
CA ARG A 225 10.50 -21.90 3.63
C ARG A 225 9.66 -21.06 2.67
N GLU A 226 10.32 -20.15 1.99
CA GLU A 226 9.76 -19.17 1.08
C GLU A 226 9.53 -19.70 -0.33
N LEU A 227 10.22 -20.79 -0.71
CA LEU A 227 10.00 -21.50 -1.97
C LEU A 227 9.54 -22.93 -1.68
N PHE A 228 8.46 -23.36 -2.33
CA PHE A 228 7.93 -24.71 -2.13
C PHE A 228 7.07 -25.19 -3.29
N THR A 229 6.93 -26.51 -3.40
CA THR A 229 5.99 -27.15 -4.31
C THR A 229 4.72 -27.56 -3.58
N THR A 230 3.62 -27.74 -4.32
CA THR A 230 2.37 -28.30 -3.77
C THR A 230 2.60 -29.63 -3.04
N ASN A 231 3.45 -30.50 -3.61
CA ASN A 231 3.75 -31.80 -3.03
C ASN A 231 4.44 -31.67 -1.67
N PHE A 232 5.37 -30.72 -1.51
CA PHE A 232 6.02 -30.48 -0.23
C PHE A 232 5.03 -30.05 0.85
N VAL A 233 4.15 -29.09 0.52
CA VAL A 233 3.13 -28.63 1.47
C VAL A 233 2.19 -29.78 1.85
N ALA A 234 1.75 -30.58 0.87
CA ALA A 234 0.85 -31.70 1.09
C ALA A 234 1.50 -32.82 1.92
N ASN A 235 2.67 -33.30 1.50
CA ASN A 235 3.26 -34.55 1.97
C ASN A 235 4.23 -34.36 3.11
N ASP A 236 4.97 -33.25 3.17
CA ASP A 236 6.05 -33.07 4.15
C ASP A 236 5.56 -32.26 5.35
N ILE A 237 4.76 -31.22 5.10
CA ILE A 237 4.37 -30.24 6.13
C ILE A 237 3.00 -30.52 6.73
N LEU A 238 1.95 -30.55 5.91
CA LEU A 238 0.56 -30.57 6.39
C LEU A 238 -0.03 -31.97 6.49
N LYS A 239 0.53 -32.96 5.79
CA LYS A 239 0.03 -34.35 5.74
C LYS A 239 -1.44 -34.40 5.29
N ILE A 240 -1.76 -33.66 4.23
CA ILE A 240 -3.12 -33.55 3.64
C ILE A 240 -3.11 -33.99 2.16
N SER A 241 -4.30 -34.14 1.57
CA SER A 241 -4.41 -34.43 0.15
C SER A 241 -3.80 -33.32 -0.72
N ALA A 242 -3.30 -33.69 -1.91
CA ALA A 242 -2.78 -32.72 -2.87
C ALA A 242 -3.80 -31.65 -3.26
N ASN A 243 -5.10 -31.99 -3.27
CA ASN A 243 -6.17 -31.02 -3.50
C ASN A 243 -6.35 -30.05 -2.33
N GLY A 244 -6.25 -30.56 -1.09
CA GLY A 244 -6.28 -29.71 0.11
C GLY A 244 -5.11 -28.72 0.15
N ALA A 245 -3.90 -29.17 -0.22
CA ALA A 245 -2.74 -28.30 -0.32
C ALA A 245 -2.91 -27.24 -1.42
N ARG A 246 -3.42 -27.61 -2.61
CA ARG A 246 -3.75 -26.64 -3.67
C ARG A 246 -4.73 -25.59 -3.19
N ASN A 247 -5.83 -25.97 -2.54
CA ASN A 247 -6.82 -25.03 -2.03
C ASN A 247 -6.22 -24.02 -1.05
N LYS A 248 -5.31 -24.46 -0.16
CA LYS A 248 -4.58 -23.57 0.74
C LYS A 248 -3.67 -22.60 0.00
N ILE A 249 -2.86 -23.11 -0.93
CA ILE A 249 -1.96 -22.28 -1.74
C ILE A 249 -2.74 -21.25 -2.55
N THR A 250 -3.87 -21.64 -3.14
CA THR A 250 -4.78 -20.71 -3.83
C THR A 250 -5.35 -19.66 -2.88
N GLY A 251 -5.73 -20.05 -1.66
CA GLY A 251 -6.14 -19.09 -0.62
C GLY A 251 -5.05 -18.07 -0.30
N TRP A 252 -3.81 -18.51 -0.11
CA TRP A 252 -2.66 -17.62 0.12
C TRP A 252 -2.36 -16.74 -1.10
N ALA A 253 -2.53 -17.25 -2.31
CA ALA A 253 -2.35 -16.49 -3.54
C ALA A 253 -3.43 -15.42 -3.73
N ASN A 254 -4.68 -15.72 -3.40
CA ASN A 254 -5.79 -14.76 -3.43
C ASN A 254 -5.60 -13.62 -2.41
N LEU A 255 -4.91 -13.89 -1.29
CA LEU A 255 -4.49 -12.88 -0.33
C LEU A 255 -3.28 -12.06 -0.82
N GLY A 256 -2.63 -12.45 -1.92
CA GLY A 256 -1.46 -11.75 -2.48
C GLY A 256 -0.14 -11.99 -1.73
N VAL A 257 -0.07 -12.95 -0.80
CA VAL A 257 1.16 -13.27 -0.06
C VAL A 257 2.02 -14.34 -0.75
N VAL A 258 1.42 -15.16 -1.61
CA VAL A 258 2.08 -16.23 -2.38
C VAL A 258 1.82 -16.04 -3.88
N ALA A 259 2.80 -16.36 -4.71
CA ALA A 259 2.62 -16.44 -6.16
C ALA A 259 3.18 -17.75 -6.73
N GLN A 260 2.64 -18.20 -7.86
CA GLN A 260 3.27 -19.24 -8.66
C GLN A 260 4.39 -18.59 -9.48
N LEU A 261 5.63 -19.08 -9.29
CA LEU A 261 6.81 -18.55 -9.99
C LEU A 261 7.03 -19.27 -11.32
N GLY A 262 6.70 -20.56 -11.37
CA GLY A 262 6.90 -21.39 -12.55
C GLY A 262 6.53 -22.85 -12.31
N THR A 263 7.15 -23.73 -13.10
CA THR A 263 7.05 -25.18 -12.93
C THR A 263 8.44 -25.77 -12.87
N VAL A 264 8.65 -26.72 -11.97
CA VAL A 264 9.92 -27.41 -11.78
C VAL A 264 9.71 -28.92 -11.78
N ILE A 265 10.75 -29.67 -12.12
CA ILE A 265 10.79 -31.13 -11.96
C ILE A 265 11.58 -31.46 -10.69
N VAL A 266 10.98 -32.22 -9.78
CA VAL A 266 11.63 -32.65 -8.53
C VAL A 266 11.89 -34.15 -8.62
N PRO A 267 13.15 -34.61 -8.76
CA PRO A 267 13.47 -36.02 -8.77
C PRO A 267 12.92 -36.75 -7.53
N PRO A 268 12.42 -37.99 -7.66
CA PRO A 268 12.45 -38.86 -8.85
C PRO A 268 11.28 -38.65 -9.82
N ALA A 269 10.40 -37.66 -9.59
CA ALA A 269 9.25 -37.43 -10.47
C ALA A 269 9.70 -36.92 -11.85
N THR A 270 8.99 -37.32 -12.90
CA THR A 270 9.23 -36.86 -14.28
C THR A 270 8.24 -35.80 -14.76
N ARG A 271 7.15 -35.57 -14.00
CA ARG A 271 6.13 -34.58 -14.34
C ARG A 271 6.44 -33.25 -13.64
N PRO A 272 6.32 -32.12 -14.35
CA PRO A 272 6.46 -30.80 -13.74
C PRO A 272 5.42 -30.57 -12.64
N THR A 273 5.82 -29.89 -11.58
CA THR A 273 4.93 -29.37 -10.53
C THR A 273 5.09 -27.86 -10.41
N HIS A 274 4.04 -27.17 -9.98
CA HIS A 274 4.12 -25.74 -9.69
C HIS A 274 5.13 -25.46 -8.57
N LEU A 275 6.01 -24.50 -8.83
CA LEU A 275 6.85 -23.86 -7.82
C LEU A 275 6.15 -22.58 -7.37
N CYS A 276 5.88 -22.51 -6.07
CA CYS A 276 5.28 -21.35 -5.43
C CYS A 276 6.31 -20.64 -4.57
N GLY A 277 6.16 -19.32 -4.47
CA GLY A 277 7.00 -18.46 -3.66
C GLY A 277 6.19 -17.52 -2.78
N VAL A 278 6.63 -17.29 -1.55
CA VAL A 278 6.14 -16.19 -0.71
C VAL A 278 6.76 -14.89 -1.23
N ILE A 279 5.91 -13.93 -1.58
CA ILE A 279 6.33 -12.74 -2.34
C ILE A 279 6.36 -11.44 -1.52
N ASP A 280 5.79 -11.46 -0.32
CA ASP A 280 5.84 -10.35 0.62
C ASP A 280 7.13 -10.43 1.48
N PRO A 281 7.98 -9.38 1.48
CA PRO A 281 9.22 -9.37 2.27
C PRO A 281 9.05 -9.58 3.78
N CYS A 282 7.98 -9.04 4.36
CA CYS A 282 7.65 -9.21 5.78
C CYS A 282 7.26 -10.66 6.08
N ALA A 283 6.47 -11.29 5.21
CA ALA A 283 6.11 -12.69 5.38
C ALA A 283 7.36 -13.60 5.32
N VAL A 284 8.28 -13.35 4.37
CA VAL A 284 9.55 -14.08 4.28
C VAL A 284 10.44 -13.83 5.51
N ARG A 285 10.48 -12.60 6.03
CA ARG A 285 11.20 -12.26 7.28
C ARG A 285 10.66 -13.06 8.47
N LEU A 286 9.35 -13.26 8.57
CA LEU A 286 8.72 -14.00 9.67
C LEU A 286 8.97 -15.51 9.62
N ILE A 287 9.02 -16.09 8.42
CA ILE A 287 9.41 -17.49 8.23
C ILE A 287 10.82 -17.70 8.81
N HIS A 288 11.71 -16.75 8.57
CA HIS A 288 13.12 -16.79 8.98
C HIS A 288 13.43 -15.94 10.22
N ARG A 289 12.46 -15.75 11.12
CA ARG A 289 12.60 -14.84 12.28
C ARG A 289 13.81 -15.13 13.18
N ALA A 290 14.27 -16.38 13.23
CA ALA A 290 15.42 -16.80 14.03
C ALA A 290 16.79 -16.51 13.35
N VAL A 291 16.79 -16.16 12.06
CA VAL A 291 18.00 -15.78 11.33
C VAL A 291 18.26 -14.28 11.57
N PRO A 292 19.49 -13.89 11.95
CA PRO A 292 19.86 -12.47 12.08
C PRO A 292 19.63 -11.71 10.79
N PHE A 293 19.08 -10.49 10.88
CA PHE A 293 18.62 -9.71 9.72
C PHE A 293 19.67 -9.54 8.61
N GLY A 294 20.93 -9.22 8.96
CA GLY A 294 22.00 -9.08 7.97
C GLY A 294 22.27 -10.38 7.19
N LYS A 295 22.27 -11.54 7.88
CA LYS A 295 22.41 -12.84 7.24
C LYS A 295 21.18 -13.19 6.39
N PHE A 296 19.99 -12.91 6.91
CA PHE A 296 18.73 -13.11 6.18
C PHE A 296 18.74 -12.42 4.81
N LEU A 297 19.17 -11.16 4.77
CA LEU A 297 19.28 -10.38 3.53
C LEU A 297 20.35 -10.93 2.59
N LYS A 298 21.55 -11.19 3.11
CA LYS A 298 22.67 -11.73 2.33
C LYS A 298 22.31 -13.04 1.63
N ASP A 299 21.60 -13.92 2.33
CA ASP A 299 21.31 -15.26 1.85
C ASP A 299 20.13 -15.31 0.86
N ARG A 300 19.29 -14.27 0.79
CA ARG A 300 18.00 -14.34 0.08
C ARG A 300 17.69 -13.20 -0.87
N TRP A 301 18.34 -12.05 -0.73
CA TRP A 301 17.94 -10.87 -1.47
C TRP A 301 18.64 -10.76 -2.81
N LEU A 302 17.88 -11.00 -3.88
CA LEU A 302 18.31 -10.87 -5.27
C LEU A 302 17.48 -9.82 -5.99
N THR A 303 18.14 -8.86 -6.63
CA THR A 303 17.47 -7.87 -7.47
C THR A 303 17.55 -8.32 -8.93
N CYS A 304 16.41 -8.35 -9.63
CA CYS A 304 16.43 -8.66 -11.06
C CYS A 304 17.03 -7.52 -11.87
N GLU A 305 18.08 -7.79 -12.65
CA GLU A 305 18.75 -6.76 -13.47
C GLU A 305 17.86 -6.17 -14.56
N HIS A 306 16.83 -6.91 -15.01
CA HIS A 306 15.95 -6.47 -16.09
C HIS A 306 14.78 -5.61 -15.62
N CYS A 307 14.06 -6.06 -14.59
CA CYS A 307 12.81 -5.40 -14.14
C CYS A 307 12.90 -4.83 -12.73
N THR A 308 14.11 -4.83 -12.14
CA THR A 308 14.44 -4.27 -10.81
C THR A 308 13.63 -4.82 -9.64
N THR A 309 12.87 -5.90 -9.86
CA THR A 309 12.06 -6.55 -8.83
C THR A 309 12.95 -7.19 -7.78
N ASP A 310 12.62 -6.95 -6.51
CA ASP A 310 13.22 -7.61 -5.36
C ASP A 310 12.65 -9.02 -5.22
N ASN A 311 13.56 -10.01 -5.22
CA ASN A 311 13.29 -11.42 -5.01
C ASN A 311 13.93 -11.80 -3.66
N LEU A 312 13.10 -12.20 -2.69
CA LEU A 312 13.57 -12.73 -1.42
C LEU A 312 13.41 -14.24 -1.44
N MET A 313 14.46 -14.94 -1.89
CA MET A 313 14.49 -16.39 -2.02
C MET A 313 15.89 -16.93 -1.83
N ASN A 314 16.01 -18.02 -1.09
CA ASN A 314 17.21 -18.84 -1.08
C ASN A 314 17.24 -19.68 -2.36
N ILE A 315 18.23 -19.44 -3.22
CA ILE A 315 18.42 -20.15 -4.49
C ILE A 315 18.68 -21.64 -4.27
N ASP A 316 19.22 -22.04 -3.12
CA ASP A 316 19.46 -23.45 -2.77
C ASP A 316 18.15 -24.26 -2.62
N LEU A 317 16.99 -23.58 -2.59
CA LEU A 317 15.68 -24.23 -2.58
C LEU A 317 15.17 -24.61 -3.98
N TYR A 318 15.84 -24.15 -5.05
CA TYR A 318 15.52 -24.61 -6.39
C TYR A 318 15.95 -26.08 -6.57
N PRO A 319 15.16 -26.91 -7.27
CA PRO A 319 15.58 -28.25 -7.63
C PRO A 319 16.85 -28.24 -8.48
N GLU A 320 17.67 -29.28 -8.35
CA GLU A 320 18.90 -29.42 -9.11
C GLU A 320 18.64 -29.36 -10.63
N GLY A 321 19.38 -28.49 -11.32
CA GLY A 321 19.22 -28.26 -12.77
C GLY A 321 18.15 -27.23 -13.16
N GLU A 322 17.41 -26.67 -12.20
CA GLU A 322 16.46 -25.56 -12.44
C GLU A 322 17.13 -24.22 -12.11
N ASP A 323 16.95 -23.23 -13.00
CA ASP A 323 17.52 -21.90 -12.79
C ASP A 323 16.60 -21.02 -11.92
N PRO A 324 17.15 -20.23 -10.98
CA PRO A 324 16.38 -19.23 -10.26
C PRO A 324 15.82 -18.16 -11.20
N ILE A 325 14.49 -17.95 -11.15
CA ILE A 325 13.81 -16.97 -12.01
C ILE A 325 13.20 -15.82 -11.20
N CYS A 326 13.15 -14.65 -11.84
CA CYS A 326 12.51 -13.47 -11.30
C CYS A 326 11.00 -13.67 -11.24
N ARG A 327 10.41 -13.41 -10.07
CA ARG A 327 8.96 -13.55 -9.84
C ARG A 327 8.07 -12.70 -10.73
N GLN A 328 8.60 -11.60 -11.28
CA GLN A 328 7.82 -10.65 -12.08
C GLN A 328 7.97 -10.86 -13.59
N CYS A 329 9.20 -11.01 -14.08
CA CYS A 329 9.47 -11.08 -15.52
C CYS A 329 9.86 -12.49 -16.02
N GLY A 330 10.01 -13.47 -15.14
CA GLY A 330 10.36 -14.85 -15.48
C GLY A 330 11.78 -15.05 -16.02
N ARG A 331 12.62 -14.00 -16.06
CA ARG A 331 14.02 -14.10 -16.48
C ARG A 331 14.90 -14.69 -15.37
N LYS A 332 15.98 -15.37 -15.76
CA LYS A 332 16.99 -15.88 -14.83
C LYS A 332 17.56 -14.75 -13.97
N LEU A 333 17.80 -15.04 -12.70
CA LEU A 333 18.38 -14.10 -11.73
C LEU A 333 19.91 -14.18 -11.65
N LEU A 334 20.51 -15.27 -12.15
CA LEU A 334 21.94 -15.56 -12.15
C LEU A 334 22.40 -15.99 -13.55
#